data_AF-A0A415UW78-F1
#
_entry.id   AF-A0A415UW78-F1
#
_cell.length_a   1.000
_cell.length_b   1.000
_cell.length_c   1.000
_cell.angle_alpha   90.00
_cell.angle_beta   90.00
_cell.angle_gamma   90.00
#
_symmetry.space_group_name_H-M   'P 1'
#
loop_
_entity.id
_entity.type
_entity.pdbx_description
1 polymer ?
#
loop_
_entity_poly.entity_id
_entity_poly.type
_entity_poly.pdbx_seq_one_letter_code
_entity_poly.pdbx_strand_id
1 'polypeptide(L)'
;MARIELTEGFANLHVGRDQVLTIIDVDYDEKFNKAVVTFEDEDHGTGTEQFNMGRGSKPSNAQRVARNIFSTLAKRALRDWDLEDIDPDDLVGQQVMADILENEGTNKDGEKRMYTHLRNYREAPLDPGEGDEASDDDDLFA
;
A
#
# COMPACT_ATOMS: atom_id res chain seq x y z
N MET A 1 -20.03 -17.53 32.23
CA MET A 1 -18.83 -16.67 32.09
C MET A 1 -18.49 -16.63 30.61
N ALA A 2 -18.59 -15.46 29.97
CA ALA A 2 -18.25 -15.29 28.56
C ALA A 2 -16.73 -15.46 28.40
N ARG A 3 -16.31 -16.29 27.45
CA ARG A 3 -14.90 -16.42 27.06
C ARG A 3 -14.58 -15.25 26.14
N ILE A 4 -13.47 -14.57 26.42
CA ILE A 4 -12.89 -13.57 25.53
C ILE A 4 -12.16 -14.35 24.45
N GLU A 5 -12.58 -14.23 23.20
CA GLU A 5 -11.82 -14.71 22.06
C GLU A 5 -10.59 -13.80 21.93
N LEU A 6 -9.41 -14.37 22.19
CA LEU A 6 -8.15 -13.71 21.89
C LEU A 6 -7.95 -13.89 20.39
N THR A 7 -8.11 -12.82 19.61
CA THR A 7 -7.59 -12.80 18.25
C THR A 7 -6.08 -13.01 18.31
N GLU A 8 -5.62 -13.94 17.48
CA GLU A 8 -4.20 -14.21 17.29
C GLU A 8 -3.51 -12.88 16.97
N GLY A 9 -2.37 -12.62 17.62
CA GLY A 9 -1.65 -11.36 17.47
C GLY A 9 -1.39 -11.05 16.00
N PHE A 10 -1.37 -9.75 15.66
CA PHE A 10 -1.11 -9.20 14.31
C PHE A 10 -0.55 -10.24 13.34
N ALA A 11 -1.40 -10.75 12.45
CA ALA A 11 -0.96 -11.67 11.41
C ALA A 11 0.04 -10.90 10.54
N ASN A 12 1.28 -11.41 10.46
CA ASN A 12 2.28 -10.82 9.58
C ASN A 12 1.84 -11.01 8.12
N LEU A 13 2.10 -10.01 7.28
CA LEU A 13 2.00 -10.15 5.82
C LEU A 13 2.73 -11.41 5.35
N HIS A 14 2.04 -12.22 4.55
CA HIS A 14 2.64 -13.40 3.94
C HIS A 14 3.71 -12.98 2.93
N VAL A 15 4.86 -13.64 2.95
CA VAL A 15 5.97 -13.33 2.02
C VAL A 15 5.65 -13.98 0.68
N GLY A 16 5.48 -13.17 -0.36
CA GLY A 16 5.01 -13.62 -1.66
C GLY A 16 5.31 -12.60 -2.76
N ARG A 17 5.17 -13.03 -4.02
CA ARG A 17 5.26 -12.14 -5.19
C ARG A 17 3.88 -11.90 -5.78
N ASP A 18 3.68 -10.71 -6.32
CA ASP A 18 2.43 -10.28 -6.96
C ASP A 18 1.20 -10.48 -6.04
N GLN A 19 1.31 -10.13 -4.76
CA GLN A 19 0.18 -10.22 -3.82
C GLN A 19 -0.67 -8.95 -3.84
N VAL A 20 -1.99 -9.12 -3.76
CA VAL A 20 -2.94 -8.01 -3.71
C VAL A 20 -3.07 -7.54 -2.26
N LEU A 21 -2.78 -6.27 -2.06
CA LEU A 21 -2.83 -5.61 -0.77
C LEU A 21 -3.85 -4.48 -0.83
N THR A 22 -4.72 -4.44 0.17
CA THR A 22 -5.69 -3.35 0.36
C THR A 22 -5.08 -2.34 1.32
N ILE A 23 -5.11 -1.07 0.97
CA ILE A 23 -4.68 0.01 1.86
C ILE A 23 -5.82 0.27 2.85
N ILE A 24 -5.60 0.03 4.13
CA ILE A 24 -6.64 0.19 5.17
C ILE A 24 -6.51 1.48 5.97
N ASP A 25 -5.32 2.08 6.00
CA ASP A 25 -5.05 3.30 6.76
C ASP A 25 -3.83 4.02 6.20
N VAL A 26 -3.88 5.35 6.19
CA VAL A 26 -2.77 6.21 5.76
C VAL A 26 -2.61 7.38 6.74
N ASP A 27 -1.53 7.37 7.51
CA ASP A 27 -1.15 8.46 8.40
C ASP A 27 -0.07 9.31 7.74
N TYR A 28 -0.37 10.58 7.48
CA TYR A 28 0.58 11.54 6.92
C TYR A 28 0.96 12.61 7.94
N ASP A 29 2.25 12.60 8.34
CA ASP A 29 2.83 13.62 9.19
C ASP A 29 3.51 14.70 8.33
N GLU A 30 2.82 15.81 8.12
CA GLU A 30 3.31 17.01 7.41
C GLU A 30 4.57 17.61 8.05
N LYS A 31 4.70 17.50 9.37
CA LYS A 31 5.80 18.12 10.13
C LYS A 31 7.13 17.46 9.78
N PHE A 32 7.13 16.14 9.64
CA PHE A 32 8.29 15.32 9.26
C PHE A 32 8.33 14.94 7.78
N ASN A 33 7.27 15.24 7.02
CA ASN A 33 7.05 14.79 5.65
C ASN A 33 7.23 13.27 5.55
N LYS A 34 6.43 12.58 6.38
CA LYS A 34 6.48 11.13 6.55
C LYS A 34 5.08 10.57 6.33
N ALA A 35 4.96 9.60 5.43
CA ALA A 35 3.73 8.84 5.26
C ALA A 35 3.90 7.45 5.86
N VAL A 36 2.90 6.99 6.59
CA VAL A 36 2.80 5.64 7.15
C VAL A 36 1.56 5.02 6.52
N VAL A 37 1.77 4.00 5.69
CA VAL A 37 0.68 3.32 4.96
C VAL A 37 0.53 1.93 5.56
N THR A 38 -0.69 1.58 5.94
CA THR A 38 -1.04 0.26 6.47
C THR A 38 -1.77 -0.52 5.40
N PHE A 39 -1.27 -1.72 5.13
CA PHE A 39 -1.76 -2.66 4.13
C PHE A 39 -2.35 -3.89 4.83
N GLU A 40 -3.40 -4.44 4.22
CA GLU A 40 -4.03 -5.71 4.59
C GLU A 40 -4.01 -6.66 3.38
N ASP A 41 -3.57 -7.89 3.61
CA ASP A 41 -3.57 -8.98 2.62
C ASP A 41 -4.88 -9.79 2.67
N GLU A 42 -5.13 -10.67 1.70
CA GLU A 42 -6.35 -11.49 1.63
C GLU A 42 -6.54 -12.40 2.86
N ASP A 43 -5.43 -12.80 3.50
CA ASP A 43 -5.42 -13.58 4.74
C ASP A 43 -5.56 -12.72 6.02
N HIS A 44 -6.01 -11.46 5.91
CA HIS A 44 -6.05 -10.47 7.01
C HIS A 44 -4.68 -10.20 7.66
N GLY A 45 -3.60 -10.48 6.93
CA GLY A 45 -2.25 -10.12 7.32
C GLY A 45 -2.07 -8.62 7.25
N THR A 46 -1.71 -7.97 8.35
CA THR A 46 -1.49 -6.51 8.37
C THR A 46 -0.01 -6.20 8.30
N GLY A 47 0.37 -5.21 7.49
CA GLY A 47 1.72 -4.67 7.49
C GLY A 47 1.77 -3.20 7.22
N THR A 48 2.70 -2.53 7.88
CA THR A 48 2.83 -1.07 7.79
C THR A 48 4.14 -0.71 7.13
N GLU A 49 4.08 0.06 6.04
CA GLU A 49 5.26 0.63 5.38
C GLU A 49 5.39 2.12 5.71
N GLN A 50 6.61 2.54 6.04
CA GLN A 50 6.90 3.92 6.42
C GLN A 50 7.76 4.59 5.36
N PHE A 51 7.21 5.62 4.71
CA PHE A 51 7.88 6.43 3.70
C PHE A 51 8.39 7.72 4.33
N ASN A 52 9.70 7.82 4.52
CA ASN A 52 10.34 9.04 5.00
C ASN A 52 10.83 9.88 3.82
N MET A 53 10.04 10.88 3.44
CA MET A 53 10.36 11.77 2.32
C MET A 53 11.26 12.94 2.75
N GLY A 54 11.33 13.20 4.06
CA GLY A 54 12.23 14.17 4.67
C GLY A 54 11.85 15.62 4.36
N ARG A 55 12.21 16.53 5.28
CA ARG A 55 11.97 17.96 5.14
C ARG A 55 13.28 18.68 4.85
N GLY A 56 13.41 19.29 3.66
CA GLY A 56 14.53 20.20 3.35
C GLY A 56 14.85 20.35 1.86
N SER A 57 15.57 21.42 1.51
CA SER A 57 15.95 21.75 0.12
C SER A 57 16.96 20.78 -0.52
N LYS A 58 17.56 19.87 0.24
CA LYS A 58 18.50 18.85 -0.26
C LYS A 58 18.09 17.46 0.26
N PRO A 59 17.06 16.83 -0.34
CA PRO A 59 16.70 15.48 0.03
C PRO A 59 17.83 14.52 -0.30
N SER A 60 18.10 13.56 0.59
CA SER A 60 19.05 12.49 0.34
C SER A 60 18.57 11.57 -0.79
N ASN A 61 19.45 10.76 -1.38
CA ASN A 61 19.04 9.77 -2.39
C ASN A 61 17.96 8.83 -1.85
N ALA A 62 18.04 8.43 -0.58
CA ALA A 62 17.03 7.61 0.07
C ALA A 62 15.65 8.30 0.15
N GLN A 63 15.63 9.60 0.46
CA GLN A 63 14.39 10.39 0.52
C GLN A 63 13.76 10.58 -0.86
N ARG A 64 14.58 10.83 -1.91
CA ARG A 64 14.11 10.89 -3.30
C ARG A 64 13.50 9.57 -3.75
N VAL A 65 14.14 8.46 -3.40
CA VAL A 65 13.64 7.11 -3.71
C VAL A 65 12.34 6.86 -2.96
N ALA A 66 12.26 7.17 -1.66
CA ALA A 66 11.03 7.02 -0.87
C ALA A 66 9.86 7.80 -1.47
N ARG A 67 10.09 9.07 -1.87
CA ARG A 67 9.07 9.88 -2.55
C ARG A 67 8.64 9.26 -3.87
N ASN A 68 9.58 8.78 -4.68
CA ASN A 68 9.25 8.15 -5.97
C ASN A 68 8.45 6.85 -5.80
N ILE A 69 8.80 6.04 -4.80
CA ILE A 69 8.05 4.82 -4.48
C ILE A 69 6.64 5.17 -4.03
N PHE A 70 6.48 6.12 -3.10
CA PHE A 70 5.17 6.58 -2.65
C PHE A 70 4.32 7.16 -3.79
N SER A 71 4.90 8.03 -4.63
CA SER A 71 4.20 8.55 -5.81
C SER A 71 3.80 7.43 -6.77
N THR A 72 4.66 6.42 -6.98
CA THR A 72 4.32 5.28 -7.85
C THR A 72 3.17 4.47 -7.26
N LEU A 73 3.21 4.20 -5.95
CA LEU A 73 2.15 3.54 -5.21
C LEU A 73 0.82 4.29 -5.38
N ALA A 74 0.81 5.59 -5.09
CA ALA A 74 -0.40 6.41 -5.16
C ALA A 74 -1.00 6.46 -6.57
N LYS A 75 -0.16 6.65 -7.60
CA LYS A 75 -0.60 6.65 -9.00
C LYS A 75 -1.11 5.29 -9.46
N ARG A 76 -0.52 4.19 -8.98
CA ARG A 76 -0.98 2.82 -9.29
C ARG A 76 -2.29 2.50 -8.56
N ALA A 77 -2.44 2.95 -7.31
CA ALA A 77 -3.65 2.78 -6.52
C ALA A 77 -4.84 3.52 -7.16
N LEU A 78 -4.67 4.81 -7.47
CA LEU A 78 -5.72 5.65 -8.07
C LEU A 78 -5.85 5.51 -9.60
N ARG A 79 -4.90 4.82 -10.25
CA ARG A 79 -4.80 4.68 -11.72
C ARG A 79 -4.70 6.01 -12.47
N ASP A 80 -4.27 7.06 -11.78
CA ASP A 80 -4.09 8.39 -12.34
C ASP A 80 -2.60 8.73 -12.44
N TRP A 81 -2.13 8.92 -13.66
CA TRP A 81 -0.73 9.21 -13.97
C TRP A 81 -0.39 10.69 -13.92
N ASP A 82 -1.39 11.56 -14.02
CA ASP A 82 -1.24 13.02 -14.07
C ASP A 82 -1.32 13.65 -12.67
N LEU A 83 -1.72 12.86 -11.67
CA LEU A 83 -1.87 13.29 -10.29
C LEU A 83 -0.59 13.96 -9.73
N GLU A 84 -0.72 15.24 -9.32
CA GLU A 84 0.34 16.05 -8.72
C GLU A 84 0.29 16.04 -7.18
N ASP A 85 -0.92 16.04 -6.62
CA ASP A 85 -1.21 16.05 -5.19
C ASP A 85 -2.33 15.05 -4.88
N ILE A 86 -2.30 14.44 -3.69
CA ILE A 86 -3.23 13.39 -3.26
C ILE A 86 -3.63 13.60 -1.80
N ASP A 87 -4.90 13.38 -1.46
CA ASP A 87 -5.31 13.26 -0.06
C ASP A 87 -4.97 11.85 0.44
N PRO A 88 -4.26 11.69 1.58
CA PRO A 88 -4.00 10.37 2.15
C PRO A 88 -5.26 9.51 2.34
N ASP A 89 -6.43 10.12 2.60
CA ASP A 89 -7.70 9.40 2.72
C ASP A 89 -8.15 8.76 1.38
N ASP A 90 -7.80 9.34 0.23
CA ASP A 90 -8.17 8.80 -1.10
C ASP A 90 -7.49 7.45 -1.39
N LEU A 91 -6.37 7.16 -0.71
CA LEU A 91 -5.68 5.89 -0.83
C LEU A 91 -6.36 4.77 -0.04
N VAL A 92 -7.14 5.11 0.98
CA VAL A 92 -7.81 4.13 1.84
C VAL A 92 -8.90 3.42 1.03
N GLY A 93 -8.91 2.08 1.10
CA GLY A 93 -9.79 1.22 0.32
C GLY A 93 -9.28 0.89 -1.08
N GLN A 94 -8.17 1.49 -1.54
CA GLN A 94 -7.56 1.13 -2.82
C GLN A 94 -6.74 -0.15 -2.70
N GLN A 95 -6.71 -0.91 -3.80
CA GLN A 95 -5.94 -2.14 -3.92
C GLN A 95 -4.71 -1.95 -4.79
N VAL A 96 -3.58 -2.50 -4.34
CA VAL A 96 -2.32 -2.48 -5.07
C VAL A 96 -1.69 -3.86 -5.05
N MET A 97 -1.00 -4.22 -6.12
CA MET A 97 -0.17 -5.42 -6.11
C MET A 97 1.25 -5.07 -5.69
N ALA A 98 1.86 -5.86 -4.81
CA ALA A 98 3.26 -5.70 -4.43
C ALA A 98 3.94 -7.04 -4.15
N ASP A 99 5.26 -7.04 -4.33
CA ASP A 99 6.13 -8.13 -3.89
C ASP A 99 6.48 -7.91 -2.42
N ILE A 100 6.08 -8.83 -1.57
CA ILE A 100 6.34 -8.81 -0.12
C ILE A 100 7.61 -9.60 0.13
N LEU A 101 8.65 -8.92 0.61
CA LEU A 101 9.96 -9.51 0.90
C LEU A 101 10.26 -9.40 2.38
N GLU A 102 10.76 -10.48 2.98
CA GLU A 102 11.37 -10.41 4.31
C GLU A 102 12.81 -9.90 4.17
N ASN A 103 13.16 -8.89 4.96
CA ASN A 103 14.51 -8.36 5.01
C ASN A 103 15.02 -8.36 6.45
N GLU A 104 16.31 -8.67 6.61
CA GLU A 104 16.96 -8.66 7.92
C GLU A 104 17.55 -7.26 8.18
N GLY A 105 17.08 -6.61 9.24
CA GLY A 105 17.52 -5.29 9.67
C GLY A 105 18.24 -5.36 10.99
N THR A 106 19.50 -4.96 11.01
CA THR A 106 20.24 -4.82 12.27
C THR A 106 19.96 -3.43 12.85
N ASN A 107 19.35 -3.35 14.03
CA ASN A 107 19.23 -2.09 14.76
C ASN A 107 20.63 -1.60 15.21
N LYS A 108 20.75 -0.33 15.62
CA LYS A 108 21.99 0.25 16.14
C LYS A 108 22.57 -0.51 17.35
N ASP A 109 21.74 -1.23 18.09
CA ASP A 109 22.13 -2.10 19.22
C ASP A 109 22.64 -3.49 18.80
N GLY A 110 22.70 -3.79 17.49
CA GLY A 110 23.15 -5.11 16.99
C GLY A 110 22.06 -6.18 16.99
N GLU A 111 20.84 -5.85 17.43
CA GLU A 111 19.68 -6.75 17.36
C GLU A 111 19.20 -6.89 15.93
N LYS A 112 19.16 -8.13 15.42
CA LYS A 112 18.56 -8.48 14.14
C LYS A 112 17.04 -8.49 14.30
N ARG A 113 16.35 -7.62 13.56
CA ARG A 113 14.90 -7.64 13.42
C ARG A 113 14.57 -7.96 11.97
N MET A 114 13.74 -8.97 11.76
CA MET A 114 13.12 -9.22 10.47
C MET A 114 12.02 -8.17 10.28
N TYR A 115 12.08 -7.45 9.15
CA TYR A 115 11.02 -6.53 8.76
C TYR A 115 10.58 -6.87 7.35
N THR A 116 9.27 -6.75 7.14
CA THR A 116 8.66 -6.93 5.84
C THR A 116 8.83 -5.65 5.03
N HIS A 117 9.23 -5.79 3.77
CA HIS A 117 9.40 -4.67 2.85
C HIS A 117 8.69 -4.96 1.53
N LEU A 118 7.81 -4.05 1.13
CA LEU A 118 7.06 -4.15 -0.10
C LEU A 118 7.85 -3.53 -1.25
N ARG A 119 7.89 -4.20 -2.39
CA ARG A 119 8.54 -3.72 -3.61
C ARG A 119 7.67 -3.94 -4.83
N ASN A 120 8.05 -3.26 -5.92
CA ASN A 120 7.49 -3.50 -7.24
C ASN A 120 5.97 -3.32 -7.27
N TYR A 121 5.51 -2.14 -6.84
CA TYR A 121 4.08 -1.81 -6.83
C TYR A 121 3.50 -1.80 -8.25
N ARG A 122 2.42 -2.56 -8.44
CA ARG A 122 1.68 -2.72 -9.70
C ARG A 122 0.21 -2.39 -9.46
N GLU A 123 -0.49 -2.02 -10.54
CA GLU A 123 -1.94 -1.87 -10.51
C GLU A 123 -2.55 -3.22 -10.18
N ALA A 124 -3.35 -3.31 -9.12
CA ALA A 124 -4.13 -4.50 -8.85
C ALA A 124 -5.07 -4.77 -10.04
N PRO A 125 -5.35 -6.05 -10.38
CA PRO A 125 -6.43 -6.33 -11.31
C PRO A 125 -7.70 -5.64 -10.78
N LEU A 126 -8.45 -4.95 -11.66
CA LEU A 126 -9.83 -4.60 -11.29
C LEU A 126 -10.50 -5.90 -10.92
N ASP A 127 -11.16 -5.96 -9.77
CA ASP A 127 -12.15 -7.00 -9.56
C ASP A 127 -13.06 -7.00 -10.81
N PRO A 128 -13.23 -8.14 -11.50
CA PRO A 128 -14.05 -8.20 -12.71
C PRO A 128 -15.54 -7.97 -12.45
N GLY A 129 -15.95 -7.64 -11.21
CA GLY A 129 -17.32 -7.40 -10.81
C GLY A 129 -17.93 -6.05 -11.21
N GLU A 130 -17.15 -5.08 -11.71
CA GLU A 130 -17.70 -3.75 -12.04
C GLU A 130 -17.15 -3.22 -13.36
N GLY A 131 -17.63 -3.80 -14.46
CA GLY A 131 -17.23 -3.37 -15.80
C GLY A 131 -17.92 -4.03 -17.00
N ASP A 132 -18.90 -4.91 -16.79
CA ASP A 132 -19.72 -5.49 -17.88
C ASP A 132 -21.20 -5.15 -17.66
N GLU A 133 -21.53 -3.86 -17.69
CA GLU A 133 -22.75 -3.44 -18.36
C GLU A 133 -22.34 -2.87 -19.71
N ALA A 134 -21.91 -3.77 -20.60
CA ALA A 134 -22.21 -3.58 -22.01
C ALA A 134 -23.72 -3.37 -22.10
N SER A 135 -24.15 -2.12 -22.12
CA SER A 135 -25.43 -1.74 -22.67
C SER A 135 -25.37 -2.13 -24.15
N ASP A 136 -25.66 -3.41 -24.43
CA ASP A 136 -26.27 -3.85 -25.67
C ASP A 136 -27.61 -3.11 -25.73
N ASP A 137 -27.56 -1.87 -26.21
CA ASP A 137 -28.73 -1.15 -26.68
C ASP A 137 -29.11 -1.78 -28.02
N ASP A 138 -29.72 -2.96 -27.90
CA ASP A 138 -30.51 -3.63 -28.91
C ASP A 138 -31.78 -2.79 -29.10
N ASP A 139 -31.72 -1.71 -29.89
CA ASP A 139 -32.89 -1.13 -30.56
C ASP A 139 -32.55 0.00 -31.54
N LEU A 140 -32.11 -0.35 -32.76
CA LEU A 140 -32.47 0.47 -33.92
C LEU A 140 -32.67 -0.37 -35.19
N PHE A 141 -33.62 -1.31 -35.13
CA PHE A 141 -34.38 -1.71 -36.33
C PHE A 141 -35.71 -0.96 -36.34
N ALA A 142 -35.87 0.02 -37.23
CA ALA A 142 -37.11 0.30 -37.97
C ALA A 142 -36.90 1.41 -39.02
#